data_AF-A0A2G8KCT0-F1
#
_entry.id   AF-A0A2G8KCT0-F1
#
_cell.length_a   1.000
_cell.length_b   1.000
_cell.length_c   1.000
_cell.angle_alpha   90.00
_cell.angle_beta   90.00
_cell.angle_gamma   90.00
#
_symmetry.space_group_name_H-M   'P 1'
#
loop_
_entity.id
_entity.type
_entity.pdbx_description
1 polymer ?
#
loop_
_entity_poly.entity_id
_entity_poly.type
_entity_poly.pdbx_seq_one_letter_code
_entity_poly.pdbx_strand_id
1 'polypeptide(L)'
;MGDDLWFQSSLRANELKKQLSEGQGDLRVVRYNLQNVYRELLVTDLEYALDKKLEQELWNNIFKNHISSLQAKVRDKMNPKRSELQSMLTLTLDSATGFFLQLLHELCSAFDLELPFCVKATRFGVTKKLRKRFQKVVIPQISSCLYICQYCLVHLGDLARYRNDNDQAHMYYNHAVTLIPTNGQPYNQLAIVSASKSDQLSMAFYYIRSIAVKHPFPAALTNLQSTFSKLVDRDEMKIFKMRDVELIHYFIKFHAVIYMAGGETDLKIASTIKTKLEENFRDHLSQDSLTAGSWFRSWPSTSSLSLASNSSMRTECWPARGRGRIDRTGPLHRHGRRRAVLEVDP
;
A
#
# COMPACT_ATOMS: atom_id res chain seq x y z
N MET A 1 -24.24 -31.40 5.72
CA MET A 1 -24.98 -30.31 5.04
C MET A 1 -24.30 -28.95 5.12
N GLY A 2 -23.30 -28.72 6.00
CA GLY A 2 -22.37 -27.58 5.94
C GLY A 2 -21.50 -27.59 4.69
N ASP A 3 -20.99 -28.79 4.39
CA ASP A 3 -19.86 -28.98 3.51
C ASP A 3 -20.17 -28.91 2.01
N ASP A 4 -21.44 -29.10 1.63
CA ASP A 4 -21.82 -29.19 0.22
C ASP A 4 -21.82 -27.83 -0.50
N LEU A 5 -22.12 -26.73 0.21
CA LEU A 5 -22.25 -25.40 -0.39
C LEU A 5 -20.90 -24.74 -0.69
N TRP A 6 -19.93 -24.84 0.22
CA TRP A 6 -18.59 -24.27 -0.02
C TRP A 6 -17.89 -25.03 -1.14
N PHE A 7 -18.05 -26.35 -1.20
CA PHE A 7 -17.44 -27.20 -2.20
C PHE A 7 -18.00 -26.86 -3.60
N GLN A 8 -19.31 -26.66 -3.71
CA GLN A 8 -19.95 -26.20 -4.94
C GLN A 8 -19.48 -24.80 -5.37
N SER A 9 -19.40 -23.84 -4.45
CA SER A 9 -18.90 -22.49 -4.75
C SER A 9 -17.44 -22.51 -5.18
N SER A 10 -16.60 -23.33 -4.54
CA SER A 10 -15.19 -23.47 -4.91
C SER A 10 -15.01 -24.15 -6.27
N LEU A 11 -15.77 -25.19 -6.57
CA LEU A 11 -15.77 -25.84 -7.89
C LEU A 11 -16.20 -24.86 -8.99
N ARG A 12 -17.28 -24.11 -8.74
CA ARG A 12 -17.77 -23.08 -9.67
C ARG A 12 -16.73 -21.99 -9.90
N ALA A 13 -16.02 -21.54 -8.87
CA ALA A 13 -14.93 -20.57 -9.01
C ALA A 13 -13.80 -21.10 -9.91
N ASN A 14 -13.39 -22.35 -9.72
CA ASN A 14 -12.33 -22.97 -10.52
C ASN A 14 -12.71 -23.07 -12.00
N GLU A 15 -13.96 -23.44 -12.30
CA GLU A 15 -14.46 -23.50 -13.68
C GLU A 15 -14.50 -22.12 -14.33
N LEU A 16 -15.03 -21.11 -13.65
CA LEU A 16 -15.05 -19.73 -14.15
C LEU A 16 -13.64 -19.16 -14.35
N LYS A 17 -12.69 -19.52 -13.48
CA LYS A 17 -11.27 -19.15 -13.61
C LYS A 17 -10.65 -19.77 -14.85
N LYS A 18 -10.94 -21.04 -15.12
CA LYS A 18 -10.50 -21.73 -16.34
C LYS A 18 -11.04 -21.05 -17.60
N GLN A 19 -12.34 -20.76 -17.64
CA GLN A 19 -12.97 -20.03 -18.75
C GLN A 19 -12.33 -18.66 -18.98
N LEU A 20 -12.02 -17.93 -17.90
CA LEU A 20 -11.33 -16.64 -17.98
C LEU A 20 -9.92 -16.76 -18.56
N SER A 21 -9.17 -17.81 -18.21
CA SER A 21 -7.82 -18.06 -18.74
C SER A 21 -7.81 -18.53 -20.20
N GLU A 22 -8.80 -19.33 -20.58
CA GLU A 22 -8.92 -19.91 -21.93
C GLU A 22 -9.63 -18.96 -22.92
N GLY A 23 -10.12 -17.81 -22.44
CA GLY A 23 -10.82 -16.84 -23.28
C GLY A 23 -12.21 -17.32 -23.72
N GLN A 24 -12.83 -18.22 -22.97
CA GLN A 24 -14.10 -18.85 -23.34
C GLN A 24 -15.31 -18.06 -22.80
N GLY A 25 -16.34 -17.94 -23.64
CA GLY A 25 -17.58 -17.23 -23.32
C GLY A 25 -17.44 -15.70 -23.30
N ASP A 26 -18.48 -15.02 -22.81
CA ASP A 26 -18.41 -13.58 -22.57
C ASP A 26 -17.58 -13.29 -21.31
N LEU A 27 -16.34 -12.85 -21.51
CA LEU A 27 -15.39 -12.57 -20.43
C LEU A 27 -15.88 -11.51 -19.44
N ARG A 28 -16.85 -10.66 -19.79
CA ARG A 28 -17.47 -9.73 -18.81
C ARG A 28 -18.39 -10.49 -17.86
N VAL A 29 -19.20 -11.39 -18.41
CA VAL A 29 -20.12 -12.25 -17.64
C VAL A 29 -19.33 -13.22 -16.76
N VAL A 30 -18.27 -13.84 -17.29
CA VAL A 30 -17.41 -14.74 -16.51
C VAL A 30 -16.77 -14.01 -15.33
N ARG A 31 -16.21 -12.81 -15.54
CA ARG A 31 -15.65 -11.98 -14.47
C ARG A 31 -16.68 -11.62 -13.41
N TYR A 32 -17.87 -11.18 -13.83
CA TYR A 32 -18.96 -10.81 -12.93
C TYR A 32 -19.42 -12.00 -12.07
N ASN A 33 -19.55 -13.18 -12.67
CA ASN A 33 -19.93 -14.40 -11.95
C ASN A 33 -18.84 -14.82 -10.95
N LEU A 34 -17.56 -14.77 -11.35
CA LEU A 34 -16.45 -15.12 -10.48
C LEU A 34 -16.34 -14.16 -9.28
N GLN A 35 -16.53 -12.85 -9.55
CA GLN A 35 -16.59 -11.80 -8.54
C GLN A 35 -17.68 -12.08 -7.49
N ASN A 36 -18.88 -12.50 -7.92
CA ASN A 36 -19.97 -12.82 -7.00
C ASN A 36 -19.66 -14.05 -6.13
N VAL A 37 -19.05 -15.09 -6.71
CA VAL A 37 -18.65 -16.30 -5.96
C VAL A 37 -17.60 -15.97 -4.91
N TYR A 38 -16.56 -15.20 -5.27
CA TYR A 38 -15.54 -14.77 -4.31
C TYR A 38 -16.10 -13.89 -3.20
N ARG A 39 -17.00 -12.96 -3.54
CA ARG A 39 -17.71 -12.15 -2.53
C ARG A 39 -18.52 -13.01 -1.57
N GLU A 40 -19.25 -14.01 -2.07
CA GLU A 40 -20.04 -14.91 -1.22
C GLU A 40 -19.14 -15.69 -0.26
N LEU A 41 -18.04 -16.25 -0.74
CA LEU A 41 -17.08 -16.98 0.10
C LEU A 41 -16.44 -16.07 1.16
N LEU A 42 -16.02 -14.85 0.79
CA LEU A 42 -15.43 -13.89 1.74
C LEU A 42 -16.38 -13.50 2.89
N VAL A 43 -17.70 -13.51 2.65
CA VAL A 43 -18.70 -13.14 3.66
C VAL A 43 -19.20 -14.36 4.45
N THR A 44 -19.19 -15.56 3.86
CA THR A 44 -19.73 -16.78 4.49
C THR A 44 -18.66 -17.58 5.26
N ASP A 45 -17.45 -17.70 4.71
CA ASP A 45 -16.33 -18.41 5.31
C ASP A 45 -15.01 -17.67 5.01
N LEU A 46 -14.76 -16.64 5.81
CA LEU A 46 -13.61 -15.75 5.63
C LEU A 46 -12.29 -16.50 5.81
N GLU A 47 -12.19 -17.40 6.78
CA GLU A 47 -10.94 -18.11 7.07
C GLU A 47 -10.53 -19.00 5.89
N TYR A 48 -11.49 -19.74 5.32
CA TYR A 48 -11.25 -20.49 4.09
C TYR A 48 -10.83 -19.57 2.93
N ALA A 49 -11.56 -18.47 2.74
CA ALA A 49 -11.29 -17.56 1.64
C ALA A 49 -9.88 -16.96 1.72
N LEU A 50 -9.42 -16.60 2.92
CA LEU A 50 -8.08 -16.08 3.16
C LEU A 50 -6.99 -17.16 3.03
N ASP A 51 -7.24 -18.39 3.51
CA ASP A 51 -6.32 -19.53 3.33
C ASP A 51 -6.08 -19.82 1.83
N LYS A 52 -7.15 -19.75 1.02
CA LYS A 52 -7.07 -19.90 -0.44
C LYS A 52 -6.68 -18.63 -1.18
N LYS A 53 -6.42 -17.53 -0.48
CA LYS A 53 -6.02 -16.23 -1.04
C LYS A 53 -7.02 -15.69 -2.09
N LEU A 54 -8.31 -15.94 -1.88
CA LEU A 54 -9.35 -15.55 -2.83
C LEU A 54 -9.44 -14.03 -2.99
N GLU A 55 -9.13 -13.26 -1.95
CA GLU A 55 -9.04 -11.81 -1.99
C GLU A 55 -7.96 -11.33 -2.96
N GLN A 56 -6.80 -12.00 -2.99
CA GLN A 56 -5.71 -11.70 -3.92
C GLN A 56 -6.09 -12.08 -5.36
N GLU A 57 -6.76 -13.21 -5.56
CA GLU A 57 -7.23 -13.60 -6.88
C GLU A 57 -8.31 -12.65 -7.42
N LEU A 58 -9.24 -12.25 -6.54
CA LEU A 58 -10.27 -11.26 -6.81
C LEU A 58 -9.65 -9.95 -7.31
N TRP A 59 -8.68 -9.39 -6.57
CA TRP A 59 -8.01 -8.17 -7.03
C TRP A 59 -7.23 -8.38 -8.32
N ASN A 60 -6.35 -9.38 -8.37
CA ASN A 60 -5.40 -9.52 -9.49
C ASN A 60 -6.10 -9.92 -10.79
N ASN A 61 -6.92 -10.96 -10.76
CA ASN A 61 -7.46 -11.58 -11.97
C ASN A 61 -8.69 -10.85 -12.50
N ILE A 62 -9.54 -10.34 -11.61
CA ILE A 62 -10.81 -9.70 -11.99
C ILE A 62 -10.60 -8.22 -12.29
N PHE A 63 -9.87 -7.50 -11.42
CA PHE A 63 -9.73 -6.04 -11.52
C PHE A 63 -8.38 -5.61 -12.08
N LYS A 64 -7.28 -5.81 -11.35
CA LYS A 64 -5.96 -5.24 -11.63
C LYS A 64 -5.46 -5.55 -13.04
N ASN A 65 -5.52 -6.80 -13.49
CA ASN A 65 -5.05 -7.18 -14.83
C ASN A 65 -5.88 -6.51 -15.92
N HIS A 66 -7.21 -6.46 -15.75
CA HIS A 66 -8.10 -5.81 -16.71
C HIS A 66 -7.88 -4.30 -16.74
N ILE A 67 -7.81 -3.64 -15.58
CA ILE A 67 -7.52 -2.21 -15.44
C ILE A 67 -6.17 -1.88 -16.07
N SER A 68 -5.13 -2.66 -15.76
CA SER A 68 -3.78 -2.43 -16.29
C SER A 68 -3.73 -2.55 -17.82
N SER A 69 -4.44 -3.54 -18.38
CA SER A 69 -4.60 -3.71 -19.84
C SER A 69 -5.30 -2.51 -20.47
N LEU A 70 -6.40 -2.03 -19.88
CA LEU A 70 -7.12 -0.85 -20.35
C LEU A 70 -6.25 0.40 -20.26
N GLN A 71 -5.58 0.64 -19.14
CA GLN A 71 -4.67 1.77 -18.95
C GLN A 71 -3.53 1.76 -19.98
N ALA A 72 -2.95 0.60 -20.29
CA ALA A 72 -1.91 0.49 -21.33
C ALA A 72 -2.45 0.90 -22.70
N LYS A 73 -3.62 0.40 -23.09
CA LYS A 73 -4.28 0.74 -24.37
C LYS A 73 -4.73 2.20 -24.44
N VAL A 74 -5.10 2.79 -23.31
CA VAL A 74 -5.47 4.21 -23.20
C VAL A 74 -4.24 5.11 -23.25
N ARG A 75 -3.08 4.69 -22.72
CA ARG A 75 -1.84 5.48 -22.79
C ARG A 75 -1.34 5.64 -24.22
N ASP A 76 -1.54 4.63 -25.07
CA ASP A 76 -1.24 4.71 -26.50
C ASP A 76 -2.03 5.84 -27.17
N LYS A 77 -1.30 6.84 -27.68
CA LYS A 77 -1.87 8.02 -28.33
C LYS A 77 -2.32 7.74 -29.77
N MET A 78 -1.81 6.67 -30.39
CA MET A 78 -2.11 6.31 -31.77
C MET A 78 -3.30 5.35 -31.89
N ASN A 79 -3.84 4.89 -30.76
CA ASN A 79 -4.96 3.96 -30.75
C ASN A 79 -6.27 4.66 -31.19
N PRO A 80 -6.88 4.25 -32.32
CA PRO A 80 -8.09 4.89 -32.83
C PRO A 80 -9.30 4.73 -31.89
N LYS A 81 -9.29 3.72 -31.01
CA LYS A 81 -10.35 3.45 -30.04
C LYS A 81 -10.09 4.05 -28.65
N ARG A 82 -9.12 4.97 -28.53
CA ARG A 82 -8.70 5.54 -27.24
C ARG A 82 -9.86 6.12 -26.42
N SER A 83 -10.77 6.87 -27.05
CA SER A 83 -11.93 7.48 -26.35
C SER A 83 -12.88 6.42 -25.79
N GLU A 84 -13.22 5.40 -26.58
CA GLU A 84 -14.04 4.26 -26.15
C GLU A 84 -13.38 3.49 -24.99
N LEU A 85 -12.07 3.25 -25.10
CA LEU A 85 -11.29 2.57 -24.06
C LEU A 85 -11.21 3.40 -22.77
N GLN A 86 -11.13 4.72 -22.87
CA GLN A 86 -11.18 5.62 -21.72
C GLN A 86 -12.53 5.52 -21.00
N SER A 87 -13.64 5.52 -21.74
CA SER A 87 -14.98 5.31 -21.17
C SER A 87 -15.12 3.94 -20.51
N MET A 88 -14.59 2.89 -21.15
CA MET A 88 -14.58 1.54 -20.59
C MET A 88 -13.73 1.45 -19.31
N LEU A 89 -12.60 2.14 -19.27
CA LEU A 89 -11.76 2.24 -18.08
C LEU A 89 -12.51 2.93 -16.93
N THR A 90 -13.15 4.07 -17.19
CA THR A 90 -13.95 4.79 -16.19
C THR A 90 -15.05 3.90 -15.62
N LEU A 91 -15.85 3.25 -16.48
CA LEU A 91 -16.90 2.33 -16.05
C LEU A 91 -16.36 1.15 -15.23
N THR A 92 -15.20 0.61 -15.61
CA THR A 92 -14.55 -0.48 -14.89
C THR A 92 -14.12 -0.03 -13.49
N LEU A 93 -13.53 1.16 -13.37
CA LEU A 93 -13.14 1.73 -12.08
C LEU A 93 -14.37 1.96 -11.18
N ASP A 94 -15.46 2.49 -11.75
CA ASP A 94 -16.74 2.74 -11.03
C ASP A 94 -17.37 1.46 -10.52
N SER A 95 -17.46 0.45 -11.38
CA SER A 95 -17.93 -0.88 -11.01
C SER A 95 -17.06 -1.51 -9.90
N ALA A 96 -15.74 -1.44 -10.02
CA ALA A 96 -14.82 -1.95 -9.00
C ALA A 96 -14.97 -1.21 -7.66
N THR A 97 -15.15 0.10 -7.69
CA THR A 97 -15.32 0.91 -6.47
C THR A 97 -16.64 0.58 -5.78
N GLY A 98 -17.74 0.50 -6.53
CA GLY A 98 -19.03 0.06 -6.02
C GLY A 98 -18.96 -1.33 -5.40
N PHE A 99 -18.23 -2.26 -6.04
CA PHE A 99 -18.02 -3.59 -5.50
C PHE A 99 -17.28 -3.60 -4.16
N PHE A 100 -16.12 -2.94 -4.05
CA PHE A 100 -15.35 -2.94 -2.79
C PHE A 100 -16.07 -2.20 -1.67
N LEU A 101 -16.84 -1.13 -1.97
CA LEU A 101 -17.70 -0.46 -0.99
C LEU A 101 -18.81 -1.40 -0.49
N GLN A 102 -19.47 -2.11 -1.41
CA GLN A 102 -20.52 -3.07 -1.08
C GLN A 102 -19.98 -4.24 -0.25
N LEU A 103 -18.83 -4.80 -0.65
CA LEU A 103 -18.16 -5.87 0.08
C LEU A 103 -17.78 -5.41 1.49
N LEU A 104 -17.18 -4.22 1.63
CA LEU A 104 -16.81 -3.68 2.94
C LEU A 104 -18.05 -3.52 3.86
N HIS A 105 -19.15 -3.00 3.32
CA HIS A 105 -20.41 -2.88 4.06
C HIS A 105 -20.97 -4.25 4.49
N GLU A 106 -20.87 -5.26 3.63
CA GLU A 106 -21.33 -6.62 3.94
C GLU A 106 -20.46 -7.31 4.98
N LEU A 107 -19.13 -7.18 4.89
CA LEU A 107 -18.20 -7.69 5.89
C LEU A 107 -18.49 -7.06 7.27
N CYS A 108 -18.70 -5.74 7.31
CA CYS A 108 -19.06 -5.05 8.56
C CYS A 108 -20.41 -5.53 9.12
N SER A 109 -21.39 -5.77 8.25
CA SER A 109 -22.73 -6.22 8.64
C SER A 109 -22.77 -7.69 9.06
N ALA A 110 -22.03 -8.56 8.36
CA ALA A 110 -21.97 -10.00 8.62
C ALA A 110 -21.19 -10.32 9.90
N PHE A 111 -20.10 -9.59 10.16
CA PHE A 111 -19.21 -9.82 11.31
C PHE A 111 -19.41 -8.81 12.46
N ASP A 112 -20.44 -7.96 12.39
CA ASP A 112 -20.77 -6.92 13.39
C ASP A 112 -19.59 -6.02 13.76
N LEU A 113 -18.85 -5.54 12.76
CA LEU A 113 -17.67 -4.69 12.94
C LEU A 113 -18.06 -3.23 13.14
N GLU A 114 -17.47 -2.59 14.14
CA GLU A 114 -17.58 -1.15 14.38
C GLU A 114 -16.38 -0.43 13.79
N LEU A 115 -16.45 -0.10 12.50
CA LEU A 115 -15.40 0.68 11.85
C LEU A 115 -15.75 2.18 11.86
N PRO A 116 -14.81 3.08 12.19
CA PRO A 116 -15.08 4.51 12.36
C PRO A 116 -15.73 5.20 11.16
N PHE A 117 -15.49 4.67 9.95
CA PHE A 117 -15.99 5.19 8.68
C PHE A 117 -17.20 4.42 8.12
N CYS A 118 -17.58 3.30 8.74
CA CYS A 118 -18.78 2.55 8.37
C CYS A 118 -19.91 2.89 9.35
N VAL A 119 -20.80 3.78 8.95
CA VAL A 119 -21.99 4.08 9.76
C VAL A 119 -22.91 2.85 9.76
N LYS A 120 -23.17 2.25 10.92
CA LYS A 120 -24.10 1.12 11.01
C LYS A 120 -25.47 1.51 10.44
N ALA A 121 -26.06 0.65 9.62
CA ALA A 121 -27.44 0.78 9.15
C ALA A 121 -28.46 0.93 10.32
N THR A 122 -28.12 0.43 11.51
CA THR A 122 -28.91 0.62 12.74
C THR A 122 -28.96 2.07 13.21
N ARG A 123 -27.95 2.90 12.92
CA ARG A 123 -27.98 4.35 13.21
C ARG A 123 -28.95 5.11 12.30
N PHE A 124 -29.36 4.52 11.18
CA PHE A 124 -30.37 5.04 10.25
C PHE A 124 -31.74 4.36 10.40
N GLY A 125 -31.98 3.56 11.46
CA GLY A 125 -33.24 2.85 11.65
C GLY A 125 -33.49 1.71 10.65
N VAL A 126 -32.52 1.34 9.82
CA VAL A 126 -32.63 0.23 8.87
C VAL A 126 -32.40 -1.08 9.63
N THR A 127 -33.52 -1.69 10.00
CA THR A 127 -33.62 -2.92 10.80
C THR A 127 -33.01 -4.13 10.08
N LYS A 128 -32.19 -4.91 10.81
CA LYS A 128 -31.81 -6.36 10.80
C LYS A 128 -32.04 -7.28 9.57
N LYS A 129 -32.55 -6.84 8.42
CA LYS A 129 -32.94 -7.68 7.27
C LYS A 129 -31.74 -8.32 6.57
N LEU A 130 -30.55 -7.71 6.57
CA LEU A 130 -29.36 -8.30 5.95
C LEU A 130 -28.84 -9.53 6.71
N ARG A 131 -28.99 -9.54 8.05
CA ARG A 131 -28.57 -10.67 8.91
C ARG A 131 -29.32 -11.97 8.58
N LYS A 132 -30.54 -11.88 8.04
CA LYS A 132 -31.32 -13.05 7.59
C LYS A 132 -30.81 -13.66 6.28
N ARG A 133 -30.00 -12.96 5.48
CA ARG A 133 -29.46 -13.47 4.21
C ARG A 133 -28.23 -14.36 4.41
N PHE A 134 -27.52 -14.18 5.52
CA PHE A 134 -26.29 -14.90 5.83
C PHE A 134 -26.47 -15.77 7.09
N GLN A 135 -27.47 -16.65 7.09
CA GLN A 135 -27.79 -17.51 8.26
C GLN A 135 -26.73 -18.58 8.58
N LYS A 136 -25.67 -18.69 7.78
CA LYS A 136 -24.64 -19.73 7.87
C LYS A 136 -23.24 -19.15 7.71
N VAL A 137 -22.96 -18.08 8.46
CA VAL A 137 -21.62 -17.47 8.53
C VAL A 137 -20.80 -18.23 9.55
N VAL A 138 -19.63 -18.72 9.14
CA VAL A 138 -18.62 -19.24 10.07
C VAL A 138 -18.02 -18.04 10.80
N ILE A 139 -17.99 -18.07 12.13
CA ILE A 139 -17.47 -16.95 12.94
C ILE A 139 -15.96 -16.85 12.71
N PRO A 140 -15.47 -15.76 12.10
CA PRO A 140 -14.04 -15.60 11.79
C PRO A 140 -13.27 -15.00 12.98
N GLN A 141 -11.93 -15.03 12.88
CA GLN A 141 -11.07 -14.29 13.80
C GLN A 141 -11.18 -12.79 13.56
N ILE A 142 -11.11 -11.99 14.62
CA ILE A 142 -11.17 -10.53 14.50
C ILE A 142 -10.01 -9.97 13.67
N SER A 143 -8.83 -10.59 13.73
CA SER A 143 -7.67 -10.26 12.90
C SER A 143 -7.95 -10.45 11.41
N SER A 144 -8.63 -11.54 11.04
CA SER A 144 -9.05 -11.84 9.67
C SER A 144 -10.04 -10.79 9.17
N CYS A 145 -11.03 -10.41 10.00
CA CYS A 145 -11.97 -9.33 9.71
C CYS A 145 -11.27 -7.98 9.45
N LEU A 146 -10.38 -7.57 10.36
CA LEU A 146 -9.63 -6.32 10.22
C LEU A 146 -8.74 -6.35 8.97
N TYR A 147 -8.13 -7.50 8.68
CA TYR A 147 -7.30 -7.68 7.49
C TYR A 147 -8.10 -7.48 6.22
N ILE A 148 -9.24 -8.17 6.04
CA ILE A 148 -10.01 -8.07 4.81
C ILE A 148 -10.64 -6.67 4.64
N CYS A 149 -11.02 -6.01 5.74
CA CYS A 149 -11.47 -4.61 5.70
C CYS A 149 -10.33 -3.66 5.30
N GLN A 150 -9.12 -3.83 5.85
CA GLN A 150 -7.94 -3.07 5.44
C GLN A 150 -7.61 -3.30 3.96
N TYR A 151 -7.71 -4.55 3.50
CA TYR A 151 -7.51 -4.94 2.11
C TYR A 151 -8.46 -4.21 1.17
N CYS A 152 -9.76 -4.18 1.50
CA CYS A 152 -10.76 -3.43 0.74
C CYS A 152 -10.44 -1.92 0.68
N LEU A 153 -10.05 -1.31 1.79
CA LEU A 153 -9.69 0.11 1.85
C LEU A 153 -8.46 0.43 1.01
N VAL A 154 -7.42 -0.40 1.04
CA VAL A 154 -6.23 -0.22 0.20
C VAL A 154 -6.63 -0.22 -1.28
N HIS A 155 -7.48 -1.14 -1.71
CA HIS A 155 -7.90 -1.19 -3.11
C HIS A 155 -8.91 -0.10 -3.50
N LEU A 156 -9.74 0.38 -2.57
CA LEU A 156 -10.51 1.61 -2.77
C LEU A 156 -9.58 2.82 -2.99
N GLY A 157 -8.48 2.90 -2.22
CA GLY A 157 -7.44 3.89 -2.43
C GLY A 157 -6.73 3.74 -3.78
N ASP A 158 -6.45 2.52 -4.22
CA ASP A 158 -5.83 2.26 -5.53
C ASP A 158 -6.74 2.73 -6.66
N LEU A 159 -8.04 2.41 -6.57
CA LEU A 159 -9.07 2.79 -7.54
C LEU A 159 -9.28 4.31 -7.60
N ALA A 160 -9.26 5.01 -6.46
CA ALA A 160 -9.30 6.47 -6.42
C ALA A 160 -8.05 7.08 -7.08
N ARG A 161 -6.86 6.55 -6.78
CA ARG A 161 -5.61 6.98 -7.43
C ARG A 161 -5.64 6.74 -8.94
N TYR A 162 -6.20 5.63 -9.42
CA TYR A 162 -6.35 5.37 -10.86
C TYR A 162 -7.30 6.34 -11.57
N ARG A 163 -8.19 7.02 -10.83
CA ARG A 163 -9.00 8.15 -11.31
C ARG A 163 -8.32 9.51 -11.16
N ASN A 164 -7.08 9.53 -10.66
CA ASN A 164 -6.37 10.76 -10.30
C ASN A 164 -7.03 11.55 -9.16
N ASP A 165 -7.86 10.90 -8.32
CA ASP A 165 -8.42 11.48 -7.10
C ASP A 165 -7.50 11.16 -5.91
N ASN A 166 -6.45 11.96 -5.77
CA ASN A 166 -5.42 11.75 -4.75
C ASN A 166 -5.89 12.09 -3.33
N ASP A 167 -6.92 12.92 -3.16
CA ASP A 167 -7.46 13.26 -1.85
C ASP A 167 -8.32 12.11 -1.32
N GLN A 168 -9.19 11.56 -2.17
CA GLN A 168 -9.96 10.37 -1.82
C GLN A 168 -9.05 9.15 -1.62
N ALA A 169 -8.02 8.97 -2.45
CA ALA A 169 -7.04 7.91 -2.27
C ALA A 169 -6.34 8.01 -0.90
N HIS A 170 -5.87 9.22 -0.55
CA HIS A 170 -5.24 9.49 0.74
C HIS A 170 -6.18 9.14 1.92
N MET A 171 -7.45 9.53 1.84
CA MET A 171 -8.46 9.22 2.85
C MET A 171 -8.60 7.70 3.06
N TYR A 172 -8.73 6.93 1.98
CA TYR A 172 -8.85 5.47 2.07
C TYR A 172 -7.61 4.81 2.67
N TYR A 173 -6.40 5.23 2.28
CA TYR A 173 -5.17 4.68 2.87
C TYR A 173 -5.02 5.05 4.35
N ASN A 174 -5.43 6.25 4.76
CA ASN A 174 -5.47 6.63 6.17
C ASN A 174 -6.42 5.74 6.97
N HIS A 175 -7.63 5.48 6.45
CA HIS A 175 -8.56 4.55 7.09
C HIS A 175 -7.96 3.13 7.17
N ALA A 176 -7.25 2.69 6.13
CA ALA A 176 -6.56 1.41 6.14
C ALA A 176 -5.48 1.37 7.25
N VAL A 177 -4.68 2.43 7.41
CA VAL A 177 -3.68 2.55 8.50
C VAL A 177 -4.34 2.42 9.87
N THR A 178 -5.48 3.08 10.09
CA THR A 178 -6.20 3.03 11.38
C THR A 178 -6.63 1.62 11.77
N LEU A 179 -6.92 0.74 10.80
CA LEU A 179 -7.32 -0.64 11.11
C LEU A 179 -6.15 -1.52 11.55
N ILE A 180 -5.03 -1.49 10.82
CA ILE A 180 -3.83 -2.28 11.14
C ILE A 180 -2.58 -1.42 10.93
N PRO A 181 -2.18 -0.63 11.95
CA PRO A 181 -0.99 0.24 11.88
C PRO A 181 0.34 -0.51 11.74
N THR A 182 0.34 -1.82 11.97
CA THR A 182 1.53 -2.67 11.87
C THR A 182 1.80 -3.16 10.45
N ASN A 183 0.88 -2.95 9.51
CA ASN A 183 1.05 -3.31 8.10
C ASN A 183 1.72 -2.16 7.32
N GLY A 184 2.84 -2.44 6.65
CA GLY A 184 3.59 -1.48 5.87
C GLY A 184 2.91 -1.02 4.57
N GLN A 185 2.01 -1.83 4.00
CA GLN A 185 1.47 -1.59 2.65
C GLN A 185 0.73 -0.25 2.52
N PRO A 186 -0.22 0.13 3.40
CA PRO A 186 -0.92 1.42 3.27
C PRO A 186 0.03 2.62 3.32
N TYR A 187 1.09 2.56 4.13
CA TYR A 187 2.10 3.62 4.18
C TYR A 187 2.87 3.75 2.86
N ASN A 188 3.22 2.65 2.20
CA ASN A 188 3.84 2.73 0.86
C ASN A 188 2.90 3.44 -0.13
N GLN A 189 1.60 3.17 -0.07
CA GLN A 189 0.63 3.83 -0.95
C GLN A 189 0.48 5.33 -0.64
N LEU A 190 0.50 5.71 0.64
CA LEU A 190 0.54 7.12 1.06
C LEU A 190 1.80 7.84 0.54
N ALA A 191 2.96 7.17 0.57
CA ALA A 191 4.18 7.73 0.00
C ALA A 191 4.05 8.02 -1.50
N ILE A 192 3.43 7.11 -2.27
CA ILE A 192 3.17 7.31 -3.71
C ILE A 192 2.23 8.49 -3.94
N VAL A 193 1.19 8.65 -3.11
CA VAL A 193 0.26 9.78 -3.20
C VAL A 193 0.98 11.10 -2.87
N SER A 194 1.78 11.14 -1.80
CA SER A 194 2.59 12.32 -1.46
C SER A 194 3.56 12.68 -2.59
N ALA A 195 4.21 11.68 -3.20
CA ALA A 195 5.10 11.89 -4.33
C ALA A 195 4.38 12.56 -5.52
N SER A 196 3.15 12.13 -5.84
CA SER A 196 2.36 12.74 -6.93
C SER A 196 1.94 14.19 -6.67
N LYS A 197 1.94 14.62 -5.40
CA LYS A 197 1.67 16.02 -4.98
C LYS A 197 2.95 16.84 -4.80
N SER A 198 4.11 16.29 -5.19
CA SER A 198 5.43 16.90 -4.96
C SER A 198 5.79 17.11 -3.49
N ASP A 199 5.11 16.44 -2.56
CA ASP A 199 5.40 16.48 -1.12
C ASP A 199 6.50 15.46 -0.79
N GLN A 200 7.74 15.91 -0.93
CA GLN A 200 8.93 15.06 -0.75
C GLN A 200 9.12 14.63 0.71
N LEU A 201 8.76 15.48 1.68
CA LEU A 201 8.93 15.16 3.08
C LEU A 201 7.96 14.05 3.50
N SER A 202 6.68 14.20 3.20
CA SER A 202 5.69 13.16 3.51
C SER A 202 5.97 11.87 2.76
N MET A 203 6.42 11.95 1.50
CA MET A 203 6.85 10.78 0.75
C MET A 203 7.97 10.01 1.47
N ALA A 204 9.05 10.69 1.85
CA ALA A 204 10.17 10.06 2.55
C ALA A 204 9.72 9.48 3.90
N PHE A 205 8.95 10.25 4.67
CA PHE A 205 8.35 9.80 5.92
C PHE A 205 7.54 8.52 5.75
N TYR A 206 6.62 8.46 4.80
CA TYR A 206 5.74 7.31 4.61
C TYR A 206 6.47 6.07 4.10
N TYR A 207 7.49 6.22 3.24
CA TYR A 207 8.35 5.09 2.89
C TYR A 207 9.10 4.55 4.11
N ILE A 208 9.67 5.43 4.94
CA ILE A 208 10.36 5.01 6.18
C ILE A 208 9.37 4.32 7.12
N ARG A 209 8.16 4.87 7.31
CA ARG A 209 7.09 4.23 8.11
C ARG A 209 6.70 2.86 7.58
N SER A 210 6.61 2.70 6.26
CA SER A 210 6.30 1.41 5.61
C SER A 210 7.35 0.33 5.90
N ILE A 211 8.60 0.74 6.16
CA ILE A 211 9.71 -0.14 6.52
C ILE A 211 9.77 -0.36 8.04
N ALA A 212 9.51 0.68 8.83
CA ALA A 212 9.63 0.71 10.30
C ALA A 212 8.35 0.29 11.04
N VAL A 213 7.76 -0.82 10.61
CA VAL A 213 6.58 -1.46 11.24
C VAL A 213 6.80 -2.96 11.41
N LYS A 214 5.94 -3.63 12.18
CA LYS A 214 6.05 -5.08 12.45
C LYS A 214 5.99 -5.93 11.18
N HIS A 215 5.22 -5.51 10.17
CA HIS A 215 5.11 -6.18 8.87
C HIS A 215 5.53 -5.21 7.76
N PRO A 216 6.85 -5.05 7.50
CA PRO A 216 7.36 -4.13 6.49
C PRO A 216 6.86 -4.47 5.08
N PHE A 217 6.71 -3.46 4.22
CA PHE A 217 6.43 -3.68 2.80
C PHE A 217 7.71 -3.63 1.96
N PRO A 218 8.17 -4.75 1.37
CA PRO A 218 9.49 -4.81 0.73
C PRO A 218 9.71 -3.78 -0.39
N ALA A 219 8.67 -3.47 -1.18
CA ALA A 219 8.80 -2.51 -2.27
C ALA A 219 9.07 -1.08 -1.78
N ALA A 220 8.70 -0.72 -0.54
CA ALA A 220 9.01 0.59 0.03
C ALA A 220 10.51 0.81 0.17
N LEU A 221 11.27 -0.25 0.49
CA LEU A 221 12.73 -0.19 0.58
C LEU A 221 13.36 0.15 -0.77
N THR A 222 12.95 -0.57 -1.82
CA THR A 222 13.42 -0.33 -3.19
C THR A 222 13.04 1.06 -3.69
N ASN A 223 11.80 1.50 -3.40
CA ASN A 223 11.33 2.83 -3.77
C ASN A 223 12.12 3.93 -3.05
N LEU A 224 12.36 3.78 -1.75
CA LEU A 224 13.17 4.72 -0.97
C LEU A 224 14.61 4.79 -1.47
N GLN A 225 15.22 3.64 -1.77
CA GLN A 225 16.56 3.55 -2.36
C GLN A 225 16.65 4.30 -3.70
N SER A 226 15.67 4.10 -4.59
CA SER A 226 15.62 4.79 -5.88
C SER A 226 15.44 6.31 -5.73
N THR A 227 14.68 6.74 -4.73
CA THR A 227 14.55 8.17 -4.41
C THR A 227 15.86 8.73 -3.88
N PHE A 228 16.48 8.07 -2.91
CA PHE A 228 17.71 8.52 -2.29
C PHE A 228 18.88 8.53 -3.26
N SER A 229 19.00 7.54 -4.15
CA SER A 229 20.07 7.53 -5.16
C SER A 229 20.04 8.74 -6.09
N LYS A 230 18.87 9.37 -6.30
CA LYS A 230 18.74 10.60 -7.09
C LYS A 230 19.15 11.86 -6.33
N LEU A 231 19.19 11.81 -5.00
CA LEU A 231 19.50 12.95 -4.12
C LEU A 231 20.97 12.98 -3.69
N VAL A 232 21.67 11.84 -3.77
CA VAL A 232 23.11 11.76 -3.50
C VAL A 232 23.87 12.25 -4.73
N ASP A 233 23.76 13.55 -5.02
CA ASP A 233 24.79 14.26 -5.77
C ASP A 233 25.93 14.64 -4.81
N ARG A 234 27.17 14.61 -5.30
CA ARG A 234 28.39 14.95 -4.52
C ARG A 234 28.79 16.42 -4.71
N ASP A 235 27.87 17.26 -5.19
CA ASP A 235 28.18 18.67 -5.42
C ASP A 235 28.18 19.43 -4.11
N GLU A 236 29.09 20.40 -4.00
CA GLU A 236 29.20 21.24 -2.82
C GLU A 236 27.93 22.06 -2.58
N MET A 237 27.51 22.15 -1.32
CA MET A 237 26.41 23.01 -0.90
C MET A 237 26.77 24.49 -1.09
N LYS A 238 26.19 25.12 -2.11
CA LYS A 238 26.38 26.54 -2.42
C LYS A 238 25.44 27.50 -1.68
N ILE A 239 24.42 26.98 -0.99
CA ILE A 239 23.37 27.79 -0.37
C ILE A 239 23.69 28.03 1.11
N PHE A 240 23.64 29.30 1.54
CA PHE A 240 23.91 29.74 2.91
C PHE A 240 22.63 30.05 3.71
N LYS A 241 21.57 30.53 3.05
CA LYS A 241 20.24 30.76 3.62
C LYS A 241 19.20 29.92 2.90
N MET A 242 18.48 29.07 3.63
CA MET A 242 17.46 28.17 3.10
C MET A 242 16.07 28.79 3.25
N ARG A 243 15.17 28.51 2.30
CA ARG A 243 13.73 28.60 2.53
C ARG A 243 13.23 27.20 2.88
N ASP A 244 11.94 27.08 3.20
CA ASP A 244 11.29 25.83 3.57
C ASP A 244 11.59 24.68 2.59
N VAL A 245 11.54 24.96 1.28
CA VAL A 245 11.76 23.96 0.23
C VAL A 245 13.22 23.49 0.20
N GLU A 246 14.19 24.40 0.32
CA GLU A 246 15.61 24.03 0.41
C GLU A 246 15.90 23.26 1.70
N LEU A 247 15.29 23.66 2.82
CA LEU A 247 15.42 22.99 4.11
C LEU A 247 14.93 21.54 4.03
N ILE A 248 13.75 21.29 3.43
CA ILE A 248 13.24 19.93 3.14
C ILE A 248 14.23 19.16 2.29
N HIS A 249 14.64 19.76 1.18
CA HIS A 249 15.49 19.10 0.21
C HIS A 249 16.80 18.63 0.87
N TYR A 250 17.47 19.52 1.61
CA TYR A 250 18.71 19.19 2.31
C TYR A 250 18.50 18.24 3.48
N PHE A 251 17.36 18.30 4.18
CA PHE A 251 17.00 17.33 5.21
C PHE A 251 16.90 15.92 4.64
N ILE A 252 16.17 15.75 3.54
CA ILE A 252 16.04 14.44 2.88
C ILE A 252 17.40 14.02 2.28
N LYS A 253 18.15 14.95 1.67
CA LYS A 253 19.49 14.68 1.14
C LYS A 253 20.46 14.20 2.22
N PHE A 254 20.46 14.83 3.39
CA PHE A 254 21.25 14.39 4.55
C PHE A 254 20.96 12.92 4.90
N HIS A 255 19.69 12.56 5.00
CA HIS A 255 19.28 11.17 5.26
C HIS A 255 19.68 10.23 4.11
N ALA A 256 19.56 10.67 2.86
CA ALA A 256 19.97 9.90 1.69
C ALA A 256 21.48 9.60 1.70
N VAL A 257 22.31 10.62 1.98
CA VAL A 257 23.77 10.49 2.07
C VAL A 257 24.16 9.52 3.18
N ILE A 258 23.56 9.61 4.36
CA ILE A 258 23.82 8.67 5.47
C ILE A 258 23.40 7.25 5.09
N TYR A 259 22.21 7.10 4.55
CA TYR A 259 21.65 5.79 4.22
C TYR A 259 22.44 5.07 3.12
N MET A 260 22.98 5.83 2.16
CA MET A 260 23.77 5.33 1.03
C MET A 260 25.28 5.39 1.28
N ALA A 261 25.74 5.82 2.45
CA ALA A 261 27.16 6.08 2.73
C ALA A 261 28.03 4.84 2.50
N GLY A 262 29.04 4.97 1.63
CA GLY A 262 30.03 3.94 1.33
C GLY A 262 31.36 4.12 2.03
N GLY A 263 31.62 5.27 2.67
CA GLY A 263 32.89 5.57 3.33
C GLY A 263 32.94 6.95 4.01
N GLU A 264 34.12 7.30 4.50
CA GLU A 264 34.36 8.51 5.31
C GLU A 264 34.05 9.82 4.56
N THR A 265 34.27 9.85 3.24
CA THR A 265 33.96 11.02 2.40
C THR A 265 32.47 11.36 2.42
N ASP A 266 31.60 10.36 2.35
CA ASP A 266 30.15 10.57 2.39
C ASP A 266 29.70 11.10 3.77
N LEU A 267 30.35 10.61 4.84
CA LEU A 267 30.10 11.09 6.20
C LEU A 267 30.57 12.53 6.41
N LYS A 268 31.68 12.95 5.78
CA LYS A 268 32.12 14.35 5.79
C LYS A 268 31.11 15.26 5.10
N ILE A 269 30.57 14.84 3.95
CA ILE A 269 29.49 15.56 3.25
C ILE A 269 28.26 15.67 4.17
N ALA A 270 27.83 14.55 4.77
CA ALA A 270 26.69 14.54 5.69
C ALA A 270 26.91 15.47 6.89
N SER A 271 28.12 15.52 7.44
CA SER A 271 28.48 16.44 8.53
C SER A 271 28.34 17.90 8.12
N THR A 272 28.78 18.27 6.91
CA THR A 272 28.62 19.63 6.38
C THR A 272 27.15 20.00 6.19
N ILE A 273 26.33 19.07 5.65
CA ILE A 273 24.89 19.29 5.49
C ILE A 273 24.22 19.47 6.87
N LYS A 274 24.58 18.63 7.84
CA LYS A 274 24.06 18.68 9.22
C LYS A 274 24.22 20.06 9.84
N THR A 275 25.45 20.60 9.86
CA THR A 275 25.72 21.90 10.49
C THR A 275 24.87 23.02 9.88
N LYS A 276 24.80 23.07 8.54
CA LYS A 276 23.99 24.08 7.84
C LYS A 276 22.49 23.91 8.07
N LEU A 277 22.00 22.67 8.15
CA LEU A 277 20.61 22.38 8.51
C LEU A 277 20.29 22.86 9.93
N GLU A 278 21.15 22.61 10.90
CA GLU A 278 20.94 23.02 12.30
C GLU A 278 20.85 24.54 12.46
N GLU A 279 21.71 25.28 11.76
CA GLU A 279 21.68 26.75 11.71
C GLU A 279 20.36 27.27 11.12
N ASN A 280 20.01 26.83 9.91
CA ASN A 280 18.80 27.30 9.22
C ASN A 280 17.52 26.84 9.94
N PHE A 281 17.47 25.61 10.46
CA PHE A 281 16.30 25.10 11.17
C PHE A 281 15.98 25.93 12.41
N ARG A 282 17.00 26.38 13.15
CA ARG A 282 16.82 27.26 14.32
C ARG A 282 16.18 28.60 13.92
N ASP A 283 16.62 29.19 12.81
CA ASP A 283 16.05 30.43 12.29
C ASP A 283 14.58 30.23 11.91
N HIS A 284 14.25 29.14 11.19
CA HIS A 284 12.88 28.80 10.82
C HIS A 284 11.97 28.59 12.04
N LEU A 285 12.45 27.89 13.08
CA LEU A 285 11.72 27.72 14.34
C LEU A 285 11.46 29.05 15.06
N SER A 286 12.46 29.94 15.09
CA SER A 286 12.31 31.26 15.72
C SER A 286 11.29 32.16 15.01
N GLN A 287 11.07 31.92 13.72
CA GLN A 287 10.16 32.68 12.86
C GLN A 287 8.78 32.03 12.71
N ASP A 288 8.56 30.88 13.35
CA ASP A 288 7.33 30.05 13.23
C ASP A 288 6.91 29.78 11.77
N SER A 289 7.89 29.61 10.87
CA SER A 289 7.63 29.43 9.44
C SER A 289 7.19 27.99 9.09
N LEU A 290 7.49 27.02 9.97
CA LEU A 290 7.13 25.61 9.80
C LEU A 290 5.71 25.31 10.33
N THR A 291 4.68 25.89 9.72
CA THR A 291 3.29 25.78 10.22
C THR A 291 2.62 24.46 9.85
N ALA A 292 2.07 23.70 10.81
CA ALA A 292 1.43 22.39 10.57
C ALA A 292 0.42 22.33 9.39
N GLY A 293 -0.26 23.44 9.05
CA GLY A 293 -1.17 23.53 7.90
C GLY A 293 -0.50 23.50 6.51
N SER A 294 0.80 23.78 6.43
CA SER A 294 1.64 23.66 5.22
C SER A 294 2.15 22.23 5.02
N TRP A 295 2.36 21.47 6.11
CA TRP A 295 3.11 20.20 6.10
C TRP A 295 2.26 18.97 6.44
N PHE A 296 1.14 19.15 7.16
CA PHE A 296 0.33 18.06 7.72
C PHE A 296 -1.18 18.37 7.62
N ARG A 297 -1.72 18.52 6.41
CA ARG A 297 -3.20 18.56 6.22
C ARG A 297 -3.90 17.22 6.49
N SER A 298 -3.13 16.17 6.75
CA SER A 298 -3.55 14.78 6.54
C SER A 298 -3.32 13.86 7.73
N TRP A 299 -2.76 14.36 8.84
CA TRP A 299 -2.54 13.56 10.04
C TRP A 299 -3.83 13.48 10.85
N PRO A 300 -4.36 12.28 11.15
CA PRO A 300 -5.46 12.17 12.09
C PRO A 300 -4.99 12.68 13.46
N SER A 301 -5.78 13.55 14.08
CA SER A 301 -5.50 14.16 15.39
C SER A 301 -4.89 13.14 16.37
N THR A 302 -3.90 13.58 17.15
CA THR A 302 -3.11 12.80 18.14
C THR A 302 -3.91 11.82 19.01
N SER A 303 -5.22 12.02 19.17
CA SER A 303 -6.18 11.09 19.77
C SER A 303 -6.12 9.65 19.23
N SER A 304 -5.91 9.45 17.92
CA SER A 304 -5.89 8.12 17.28
C SER A 304 -4.56 7.36 17.41
N LEU A 305 -3.50 8.01 17.91
CA LEU A 305 -2.18 7.39 18.12
C LEU A 305 -1.97 6.91 19.55
N SER A 306 -2.87 7.23 20.47
CA SER A 306 -2.82 6.75 21.86
C SER A 306 -2.92 5.22 21.98
N LEU A 307 -3.46 4.55 20.96
CA LEU A 307 -3.46 3.08 20.85
C LEU A 307 -2.13 2.51 20.33
N ALA A 308 -1.27 3.34 19.70
CA ALA A 308 0.04 2.94 19.20
C ALA A 308 1.20 3.28 20.17
N SER A 309 0.96 4.11 21.19
CA SER A 309 1.98 4.54 22.16
C SER A 309 2.34 3.50 23.22
N ASN A 310 1.67 2.33 23.26
CA ASN A 310 2.01 1.25 24.20
C ASN A 310 3.04 0.24 23.67
N SER A 311 3.58 0.41 22.47
CA SER A 311 4.80 -0.31 22.05
C SER A 311 5.97 0.65 22.11
N SER A 312 6.82 0.47 23.11
CA SER A 312 8.11 1.14 23.30
C SER A 312 8.90 1.27 21.99
N MET A 313 8.79 2.41 21.31
CA MET A 313 9.85 2.90 20.44
C MET A 313 10.93 3.47 21.35
N ARG A 314 11.69 2.58 22.00
CA ARG A 314 13.03 2.93 22.44
C ARG A 314 13.87 3.15 21.19
N THR A 315 14.55 4.28 21.20
CA THR A 315 15.64 4.67 20.30
C THR A 315 16.72 3.59 20.29
N GLU A 316 16.57 2.57 19.46
CA GLU A 316 17.71 1.78 19.01
C GLU A 316 18.16 2.36 17.68
N CYS A 317 19.30 3.04 17.74
CA CYS A 317 20.05 3.45 16.57
C CYS A 317 20.16 2.27 15.60
N TRP A 318 19.94 2.56 14.33
CA TRP A 318 20.11 1.64 13.21
C TRP A 318 21.34 0.73 13.40
N PRO A 319 21.25 -0.59 13.24
CA PRO A 319 22.45 -1.41 13.12
C PRO A 319 23.13 -1.06 11.80
N ALA A 320 24.20 -0.28 11.90
CA ALA A 320 25.16 -0.10 10.81
C ALA A 320 25.61 -1.49 10.36
N ARG A 321 25.64 -1.73 9.03
CA ARG A 321 26.08 -3.00 8.44
C ARG A 321 27.44 -3.40 9.02
N GLY A 322 27.44 -4.42 9.87
CA GLY A 322 28.64 -5.06 10.38
C GLY A 322 29.41 -5.68 9.22
N ARG A 323 30.66 -5.25 9.03
CA ARG A 323 31.61 -5.88 8.13
C ARG A 323 31.83 -7.31 8.61
N GLY A 324 31.46 -8.30 7.80
CA GLY A 324 31.91 -9.67 7.99
C GLY A 324 33.43 -9.69 7.90
N ARG A 325 34.10 -10.05 9.01
CA ARG A 325 35.52 -10.40 9.00
C ARG A 325 35.69 -11.65 8.16
N ILE A 326 36.54 -11.54 7.15
CA ILE A 326 37.12 -12.66 6.42
C ILE A 326 38.15 -13.28 7.36
N ASP A 327 37.87 -14.48 7.88
CA ASP A 327 38.93 -15.35 8.38
C ASP A 327 39.28 -16.36 7.28
N ARG A 328 40.52 -16.27 6.81
CA ARG A 328 41.16 -17.27 5.94
C ARG A 328 41.90 -18.26 6.83
N THR A 329 41.48 -19.52 6.86
CA THR A 329 42.34 -20.73 6.92
C THR A 329 41.49 -21.94 6.45
N GLY A 330 42.06 -22.79 5.58
CA GLY A 330 41.36 -23.74 4.68
C GLY A 330 40.95 -25.10 5.30
N PRO A 331 40.87 -26.23 4.54
CA PRO A 331 41.04 -26.42 3.09
C PRO A 331 39.85 -27.11 2.36
N LEU A 332 39.97 -27.08 1.02
CA LEU A 332 39.21 -27.75 -0.04
C LEU A 332 38.40 -29.02 0.30
N HIS A 333 37.14 -29.06 -0.20
CA HIS A 333 36.64 -30.23 -0.93
C HIS A 333 35.61 -29.83 -1.99
N ARG A 334 35.80 -30.39 -3.20
CA ARG A 334 34.99 -30.21 -4.42
C ARG A 334 33.65 -30.96 -4.33
N HIS A 335 32.58 -30.32 -4.79
CA HIS A 335 31.49 -30.83 -5.66
C HIS A 335 30.51 -29.65 -5.82
N GLY A 336 30.12 -29.16 -6.99
CA GLY A 336 29.44 -29.81 -8.10
C GLY A 336 28.34 -28.82 -8.55
N ARG A 337 28.41 -28.36 -9.80
CA ARG A 337 27.61 -27.30 -10.44
C ARG A 337 26.08 -27.49 -10.31
N ARG A 338 25.34 -26.37 -10.25
CA ARG A 338 24.41 -25.89 -11.30
C ARG A 338 23.89 -24.47 -11.00
N ARG A 339 24.22 -23.53 -11.89
CA ARG A 339 23.63 -22.18 -12.01
C ARG A 339 22.29 -22.32 -12.73
N ALA A 340 21.24 -21.69 -12.22
CA ALA A 340 20.08 -21.30 -13.00
C ALA A 340 20.11 -19.77 -13.11
N VAL A 341 20.27 -19.30 -14.34
CA VAL A 341 20.21 -17.91 -14.77
C VAL A 341 18.72 -17.57 -14.92
N LEU A 342 18.25 -16.52 -14.27
CA LEU A 342 16.99 -15.88 -14.61
C LEU A 342 17.34 -14.61 -15.40
N GLU A 343 17.21 -14.72 -16.72
CA GLU A 343 17.20 -13.59 -17.63
C GLU A 343 15.92 -12.77 -17.41
N VAL A 344 16.14 -11.47 -17.28
CA VAL A 344 15.15 -10.40 -17.36
C VAL A 344 15.24 -9.89 -18.80
N ASP A 345 14.10 -9.68 -19.46
CA ASP A 345 13.84 -8.57 -20.40
C ASP A 345 12.51 -8.81 -21.15
N PRO A 346 11.88 -7.79 -21.76
CA PRO A 346 11.97 -6.33 -21.52
C PRO A 346 10.67 -5.72 -20.99
#